data_AF-A0A820ZEP0-F1
#
_entry.id   AF-A0A820ZEP0-F1
#
_cell.length_a   1.000
_cell.length_b   1.000
_cell.length_c   1.000
_cell.angle_alpha   90.00
_cell.angle_beta   90.00
_cell.angle_gamma   90.00
#
_symmetry.space_group_name_H-M   'P 1'
#
loop_
_entity.id
_entity.type
_entity.pdbx_description
1 polymer ?
#
loop_
_entity_poly.entity_id
_entity_poly.type
_entity_poly.pdbx_seq_one_letter_code
_entity_poly.pdbx_strand_id
1 'polypeptide(L)'
;MSKAHLKIINVRNRLDYDLKNVSVKYAAGNKIQAQGGLATEYWFDWKTVNIHTEENIKFTNLIAIGDVNSKSEKSANDLECSTYYRGYWQVYFTMNGVAYQLNKNNAQANVWDVDDGGELEITILKEGTDIRVDFKLASGNAYFYGEPIIK
;
A
#
# COMPACT_ATOMS: atom_id res chain seq x y z
N MET A 1 3.55 -19.83 -9.12
CA MET A 1 4.13 -18.70 -8.37
C MET A 1 3.19 -18.41 -7.20
N SER A 2 3.69 -18.28 -5.97
CA SER A 2 2.81 -18.01 -4.83
C SER A 2 2.19 -16.62 -4.97
N LYS A 3 0.87 -16.57 -4.87
CA LYS A 3 0.02 -15.39 -5.06
C LYS A 3 -1.04 -15.40 -3.96
N ALA A 4 -1.47 -14.22 -3.56
CA ALA A 4 -2.64 -14.03 -2.72
C ALA A 4 -3.58 -13.06 -3.45
N HIS A 5 -4.87 -13.34 -3.32
CA HIS A 5 -5.93 -12.56 -3.90
C HIS A 5 -6.68 -11.81 -2.81
N LEU A 6 -6.44 -10.50 -2.69
CA LEU A 6 -7.21 -9.65 -1.80
C LEU A 6 -8.53 -9.33 -2.50
N LYS A 7 -9.62 -9.93 -2.02
CA LYS A 7 -10.94 -9.78 -2.65
C LYS A 7 -11.48 -8.36 -2.53
N ILE A 8 -11.17 -7.71 -1.42
CA ILE A 8 -11.68 -6.39 -1.07
C ILE A 8 -10.53 -5.51 -0.60
N ILE A 9 -10.43 -4.31 -1.16
CA ILE A 9 -9.61 -3.22 -0.67
C ILE A 9 -10.58 -2.14 -0.15
N ASN A 10 -10.72 -2.05 1.17
CA ASN A 10 -11.63 -1.11 1.81
C ASN A 10 -10.86 0.13 2.31
N VAL A 11 -11.19 1.31 1.79
CA VAL A 11 -10.64 2.58 2.30
C VAL A 11 -11.66 3.26 3.20
N ARG A 12 -11.26 3.45 4.46
CA ARG A 12 -12.01 4.16 5.50
C ARG A 12 -11.47 5.57 5.64
N ASN A 13 -12.32 6.54 5.36
CA ASN A 13 -12.04 7.93 5.66
C ASN A 13 -12.55 8.27 7.06
N ARG A 14 -11.64 8.53 7.99
CA ARG A 14 -11.98 8.97 9.36
C ARG A 14 -11.75 10.46 9.57
N LEU A 15 -11.46 11.21 8.51
CA LEU A 15 -11.31 12.66 8.54
C LEU A 15 -12.69 13.35 8.44
N ASP A 16 -12.74 14.61 8.86
CA ASP A 16 -13.90 15.51 8.73
C ASP A 16 -14.01 16.14 7.32
N TYR A 17 -13.25 15.63 6.35
CA TYR A 17 -13.19 16.12 4.98
C TYR A 17 -13.42 14.99 4.00
N ASP A 18 -14.01 15.30 2.85
CA ASP A 18 -14.09 14.37 1.73
C ASP A 18 -12.70 14.11 1.13
N LEU A 19 -12.45 12.85 0.78
CA LEU A 19 -11.30 12.45 0.00
C LEU A 19 -11.72 12.28 -1.46
N LYS A 20 -10.99 12.92 -2.36
CA LYS A 20 -11.24 12.88 -3.80
C LYS A 20 -10.18 12.06 -4.50
N ASN A 21 -10.54 11.39 -5.59
CA ASN A 21 -9.61 10.62 -6.44
C ASN A 21 -8.76 9.61 -5.67
N VAL A 22 -9.34 8.90 -4.69
CA VAL A 22 -8.58 7.95 -3.88
C VAL A 22 -8.13 6.78 -4.75
N SER A 23 -6.85 6.47 -4.70
CA SER A 23 -6.28 5.28 -5.34
C SER A 23 -5.21 4.64 -4.48
N VAL A 24 -5.10 3.33 -4.58
CA VAL A 24 -4.14 2.51 -3.85
C VAL A 24 -3.26 1.83 -4.87
N LYS A 25 -1.95 1.94 -4.70
CA LYS A 25 -0.95 1.25 -5.53
C LYS A 25 -0.28 0.19 -4.68
N TYR A 26 -0.30 -1.04 -5.17
CA TYR A 26 0.56 -2.11 -4.71
C TYR A 26 1.74 -2.25 -5.65
N ALA A 27 2.95 -2.40 -5.11
CA ALA A 27 4.16 -2.69 -5.86
C ALA A 27 4.87 -3.92 -5.29
N ALA A 28 5.18 -4.87 -6.16
CA ALA A 28 6.01 -6.00 -5.81
C ALA A 28 7.48 -5.63 -6.02
N GLY A 29 8.22 -5.44 -4.94
CA GLY A 29 9.65 -5.18 -4.99
C GLY A 29 10.46 -6.48 -5.09
N ASN A 30 11.67 -6.38 -5.63
CA ASN A 30 12.56 -7.52 -5.80
C ASN A 30 12.75 -8.29 -4.47
N LYS A 31 12.66 -9.62 -4.55
CA LYS A 31 13.25 -10.53 -3.56
C LYS A 31 14.48 -11.09 -4.24
N ILE A 32 15.68 -10.88 -3.67
CA ILE A 32 16.84 -11.62 -4.16
C ILE A 32 16.56 -13.10 -3.91
N GLN A 33 16.45 -13.86 -5.01
CA GLN A 33 16.64 -15.29 -4.99
C GLN A 33 18.14 -15.47 -5.22
N ALA A 34 18.85 -16.08 -4.27
CA ALA A 34 20.25 -16.40 -4.45
C ALA A 34 20.43 -17.12 -5.79
N GLN A 35 21.38 -16.68 -6.62
CA GLN A 35 21.82 -17.47 -7.76
C GLN A 35 22.32 -18.82 -7.22
N GLY A 36 21.64 -19.91 -7.54
CA GLY A 36 22.17 -21.27 -7.30
C GLY A 36 21.72 -22.01 -6.04
N GLY A 37 20.64 -21.60 -5.35
CA GLY A 37 19.96 -22.48 -4.38
C GLY A 37 20.67 -22.72 -3.03
N LEU A 38 21.72 -21.97 -2.70
CA LEU A 38 22.33 -21.99 -1.36
C LEU A 38 21.86 -20.77 -0.57
N ALA A 39 21.11 -21.04 0.51
CA ALA A 39 20.34 -20.08 1.30
C ALA A 39 21.17 -19.30 2.33
N THR A 40 22.44 -18.98 2.05
CA THR A 40 23.33 -18.47 3.11
C THR A 40 23.47 -16.95 3.18
N GLU A 41 23.12 -16.17 2.15
CA GLU A 41 23.30 -14.71 2.21
C GLU A 41 22.22 -13.92 1.44
N TYR A 42 21.20 -13.46 2.16
CA TYR A 42 20.12 -12.62 1.64
C TYR A 42 20.50 -11.13 1.73
N TRP A 43 21.25 -10.59 0.78
CA TRP A 43 21.59 -9.16 0.77
C TRP A 43 20.64 -8.33 -0.11
N PHE A 44 19.33 -8.35 0.16
CA PHE A 44 18.42 -7.36 -0.43
C PHE A 44 18.22 -6.21 0.54
N ASP A 45 18.79 -5.05 0.23
CA ASP A 45 18.52 -3.83 0.97
C ASP A 45 17.19 -3.23 0.50
N TRP A 46 16.14 -3.46 1.29
CA TRP A 46 14.79 -2.92 1.08
C TRP A 46 14.78 -1.38 1.01
N LYS A 47 15.82 -0.70 1.49
CA LYS A 47 15.98 0.75 1.38
C LYS A 47 16.20 1.22 -0.07
N THR A 48 16.59 0.32 -0.97
CA THR A 48 16.79 0.63 -2.39
C THR A 48 15.49 0.67 -3.20
N VAL A 49 14.37 0.22 -2.64
CA VAL A 49 13.06 0.30 -3.31
C VAL A 49 12.52 1.72 -3.20
N ASN A 50 12.06 2.26 -4.32
CA ASN A 50 11.41 3.56 -4.36
C ASN A 50 10.11 3.48 -5.17
N ILE A 51 8.98 3.44 -4.48
CA ILE A 51 7.65 3.36 -5.11
C ILE A 51 7.21 4.64 -5.83
N HIS A 52 7.82 5.78 -5.48
CA HIS A 52 7.51 7.08 -6.11
C HIS A 52 8.15 7.18 -7.50
N THR A 53 9.38 6.69 -7.65
CA THR A 53 10.14 6.69 -8.91
C THR A 53 10.12 5.35 -9.65
N GLU A 54 9.47 4.34 -9.07
CA GLU A 54 9.40 2.96 -9.56
C GLU A 54 10.74 2.19 -9.64
N GLU A 55 11.71 2.58 -8.82
CA GLU A 55 13.02 1.90 -8.77
C GLU A 55 12.95 0.58 -8.01
N ASN A 56 13.59 -0.46 -8.57
CA ASN A 56 13.68 -1.81 -7.99
C ASN A 56 12.33 -2.53 -7.80
N ILE A 57 11.33 -2.16 -8.63
CA ILE A 57 10.00 -2.76 -8.67
C ILE A 57 9.91 -3.77 -9.82
N LYS A 58 9.25 -4.91 -9.58
CA LYS A 58 8.97 -5.92 -10.61
C LYS A 58 7.69 -5.64 -11.38
N PHE A 59 6.64 -5.30 -10.65
CA PHE A 59 5.35 -4.94 -11.21
C PHE A 59 4.55 -4.13 -10.19
N THR A 60 3.54 -3.44 -10.69
CA THR A 60 2.62 -2.64 -9.88
C THR A 60 1.18 -2.93 -10.27
N ASN A 61 0.27 -2.74 -9.32
CA ASN A 61 -1.17 -2.74 -9.53
C ASN A 61 -1.73 -1.45 -8.94
N LEU A 62 -2.45 -0.67 -9.74
CA LEU A 62 -3.13 0.54 -9.30
C LEU A 62 -4.64 0.28 -9.23
N ILE A 63 -5.23 0.51 -8.07
CA ILE A 63 -6.65 0.30 -7.81
C ILE A 63 -7.29 1.68 -7.57
N ALA A 64 -8.23 2.04 -8.42
CA ALA A 64 -9.05 3.23 -8.22
C ALA A 64 -10.17 2.93 -7.23
N ILE A 65 -10.18 3.64 -6.10
CA ILE A 65 -11.27 3.62 -5.12
C ILE A 65 -12.30 4.70 -5.47
N GLY A 66 -11.83 5.85 -5.96
CA GLY A 66 -12.62 7.03 -6.27
C GLY A 66 -12.91 7.88 -5.04
N ASP A 67 -13.95 8.71 -5.09
CA ASP A 67 -14.29 9.59 -3.97
C ASP A 67 -14.80 8.82 -2.75
N VAL A 68 -14.34 9.23 -1.56
CA VAL A 68 -14.74 8.70 -0.25
C VAL A 68 -15.15 9.86 0.65
N ASN A 69 -16.44 9.92 0.98
CA ASN A 69 -16.99 11.02 1.78
C ASN A 69 -16.39 11.04 3.20
N SER A 70 -16.50 12.18 3.87
CA SER A 70 -16.14 12.31 5.28
C SER A 70 -16.81 11.24 6.16
N LYS A 71 -16.03 10.67 7.08
CA LYS A 71 -16.47 9.61 8.02
C LYS A 71 -17.09 8.36 7.38
N SER A 72 -16.89 8.13 6.08
CA SER A 72 -17.41 6.97 5.38
C SER A 72 -16.31 6.00 4.95
N GLU A 73 -16.71 4.93 4.26
CA GLU A 73 -15.78 4.00 3.64
C GLU A 73 -16.22 3.67 2.22
N LYS A 74 -15.28 3.20 1.41
CA LYS A 74 -15.55 2.71 0.06
C LYS A 74 -14.58 1.59 -0.27
N SER A 75 -15.11 0.57 -0.93
CA SER A 75 -14.34 -0.59 -1.33
C SER A 75 -14.15 -0.65 -2.84
N ALA A 76 -13.01 -1.18 -3.24
CA ALA A 76 -12.79 -1.75 -4.56
C ALA A 76 -12.51 -3.24 -4.42
N ASN A 77 -12.76 -4.01 -5.47
CA ASN A 77 -12.55 -5.44 -5.46
C ASN A 77 -11.29 -5.82 -6.25
N ASP A 78 -10.81 -7.03 -5.98
CA ASP A 78 -9.93 -7.79 -6.86
C ASP A 78 -8.52 -7.18 -7.02
N LEU A 79 -7.66 -7.46 -6.03
CA LEU A 79 -6.22 -7.19 -6.12
C LEU A 79 -5.43 -8.50 -6.01
N GLU A 80 -4.78 -8.87 -7.11
CA GLU A 80 -3.76 -9.93 -7.10
C GLU A 80 -2.43 -9.37 -6.57
N CYS A 81 -1.91 -9.99 -5.51
CA CYS A 81 -0.62 -9.69 -4.91
C CYS A 81 0.30 -10.92 -5.03
N SER A 82 1.60 -10.69 -5.14
CA SER A 82 2.55 -11.78 -5.02
C SER A 82 2.97 -11.94 -3.57
N THR A 83 2.82 -13.15 -3.04
CA THR A 83 3.38 -13.54 -1.73
C THR A 83 4.84 -13.99 -1.86
N TYR A 84 5.32 -14.13 -3.10
CA TYR A 84 6.71 -14.41 -3.39
C TYR A 84 7.62 -13.18 -3.24
N TYR A 85 7.12 -11.98 -3.59
CA TYR A 85 7.84 -10.70 -3.51
C TYR A 85 7.53 -9.93 -2.22
N ARG A 86 8.31 -8.89 -1.92
CA ARG A 86 7.98 -7.94 -0.85
C ARG A 86 6.93 -6.94 -1.36
N GLY A 87 5.91 -6.68 -0.55
CA GLY A 87 4.80 -5.79 -0.88
C GLY A 87 5.04 -4.36 -0.38
N TYR A 88 5.03 -3.40 -1.29
CA TYR A 88 5.13 -1.98 -0.99
C TYR A 88 3.86 -1.26 -1.45
N TRP A 89 3.43 -0.26 -0.69
CA TRP A 89 2.14 0.39 -0.89
C TRP A 89 2.30 1.89 -1.07
N GLN A 90 1.35 2.47 -1.80
CA GLN A 90 1.18 3.91 -1.90
C GLN A 90 -0.32 4.21 -1.97
N VAL A 91 -0.76 5.29 -1.32
CA VAL A 91 -2.15 5.73 -1.26
C VAL A 91 -2.17 7.19 -1.68
N TYR A 92 -2.83 7.46 -2.80
CA TYR A 92 -3.00 8.81 -3.32
C TYR A 92 -4.42 9.28 -3.06
N PHE A 93 -4.58 10.52 -2.65
CA PHE A 93 -5.88 11.17 -2.49
C PHE A 93 -5.74 12.68 -2.56
N THR A 94 -6.84 13.37 -2.83
CA THR A 94 -6.93 14.83 -2.70
C THR A 94 -7.83 15.17 -1.53
N MET A 95 -7.35 16.06 -0.65
CA MET A 95 -8.10 16.60 0.47
C MET A 95 -7.96 18.12 0.45
N ASN A 96 -9.08 18.84 0.50
CA ASN A 96 -9.10 20.31 0.48
C ASN A 96 -8.30 20.92 -0.68
N GLY A 97 -8.37 20.30 -1.87
CA GLY A 97 -7.65 20.75 -3.07
C GLY A 97 -6.15 20.40 -3.09
N VAL A 98 -5.61 19.80 -2.04
CA VAL A 98 -4.20 19.38 -1.95
C VAL A 98 -4.10 17.88 -2.20
N ALA A 99 -3.21 17.48 -3.10
CA ALA A 99 -2.90 16.06 -3.34
C ALA A 99 -1.93 15.53 -2.29
N TYR A 100 -2.15 14.31 -1.84
CA TYR A 100 -1.35 13.61 -0.84
C TYR A 100 -0.86 12.27 -1.36
N GLN A 101 0.27 11.83 -0.81
CA GLN A 101 0.83 10.49 -0.93
C GLN A 101 1.41 10.07 0.43
N LEU A 102 1.70 8.80 0.65
CA LEU A 102 2.54 8.34 1.75
C LEU A 102 3.94 8.95 1.63
N ASN A 103 4.48 9.44 2.74
CA ASN A 103 5.80 10.08 2.84
C ASN A 103 6.99 9.13 2.79
N LYS A 104 6.72 7.85 2.56
CA LYS A 104 7.71 6.79 2.62
C LYS A 104 7.74 6.02 1.31
N ASN A 105 8.85 6.15 0.60
CA ASN A 105 9.08 5.49 -0.68
C ASN A 105 9.13 3.95 -0.62
N ASN A 106 9.26 3.38 0.59
CA ASN A 106 9.29 1.95 0.86
C ASN A 106 8.29 1.57 1.96
N ALA A 107 7.06 2.10 1.88
CA ALA A 107 5.96 1.76 2.77
C ALA A 107 5.57 0.27 2.63
N GLN A 108 6.28 -0.57 3.37
CA GLN A 108 6.19 -2.03 3.26
C GLN A 108 5.10 -2.60 4.17
N ALA A 109 4.14 -3.30 3.57
CA ALA A 109 3.21 -4.18 4.26
C ALA A 109 3.08 -5.46 3.41
N ASN A 110 3.65 -6.56 3.91
CA ASN A 110 3.71 -7.77 3.11
C ASN A 110 2.33 -8.46 3.08
N VAL A 111 1.99 -8.98 1.91
CA VAL A 111 0.87 -9.91 1.74
C VAL A 111 1.43 -11.32 1.79
N TRP A 112 0.78 -12.19 2.55
CA TRP A 112 1.16 -13.57 2.75
C TRP A 112 0.02 -14.51 2.35
N ASP A 113 0.30 -15.81 2.27
CA ASP A 113 -0.71 -16.79 1.84
C ASP A 113 -1.94 -16.82 2.78
N VAL A 114 -1.80 -16.41 4.04
CA VAL A 114 -2.93 -16.27 4.99
C VAL A 114 -3.90 -15.13 4.65
N ASP A 115 -3.48 -14.19 3.81
CA ASP A 115 -4.33 -13.07 3.37
C ASP A 115 -5.16 -13.43 2.12
N ASP A 116 -4.91 -14.59 1.51
CA ASP A 116 -5.61 -15.02 0.30
C ASP A 116 -7.11 -15.16 0.53
N GLY A 117 -7.89 -14.59 -0.40
CA GLY A 117 -9.34 -14.49 -0.30
C GLY A 117 -9.84 -13.48 0.74
N GLY A 118 -8.95 -12.77 1.43
CA GLY A 118 -9.26 -11.83 2.50
C GLY A 118 -9.46 -10.39 2.03
N GLU A 119 -9.41 -9.47 2.99
CA GLU A 119 -9.55 -8.03 2.78
C GLU A 119 -8.31 -7.28 3.26
N LEU A 120 -8.00 -6.18 2.58
CA LEU A 120 -7.13 -5.14 3.10
C LEU A 120 -8.00 -3.97 3.55
N GLU A 121 -7.88 -3.59 4.82
CA GLU A 121 -8.45 -2.36 5.34
C GLU A 121 -7.38 -1.26 5.39
N ILE A 122 -7.67 -0.14 4.73
CA ILE A 122 -6.85 1.08 4.75
C ILE A 122 -7.63 2.16 5.47
N THR A 123 -7.16 2.63 6.61
CA THR A 123 -7.80 3.71 7.36
C THR A 123 -6.98 4.99 7.26
N ILE A 124 -7.59 6.05 6.73
CA ILE A 124 -7.00 7.39 6.66
C ILE A 124 -7.59 8.23 7.80
N LEU A 125 -6.76 8.66 8.73
CA LEU A 125 -7.16 9.41 9.91
C LEU A 125 -6.17 10.54 10.23
N LYS A 126 -6.57 11.39 11.17
CA LYS A 126 -5.73 12.47 11.70
C LYS A 126 -5.05 12.01 12.98
N GLU A 127 -3.75 12.20 13.08
CA GLU A 127 -2.95 11.97 14.28
C GLU A 127 -2.18 13.25 14.60
N GLY A 128 -2.67 14.05 15.55
CA GLY A 128 -2.12 15.39 15.79
C GLY A 128 -2.28 16.29 14.57
N THR A 129 -1.16 16.78 14.02
CA THR A 129 -1.12 17.56 12.79
C THR A 129 -1.02 16.71 11.53
N ASP A 130 -0.71 15.43 11.67
CA ASP A 130 -0.34 14.57 10.57
C ASP A 130 -1.54 13.76 10.06
N ILE A 131 -1.46 13.35 8.80
CA ILE A 131 -2.39 12.38 8.23
C ILE A 131 -1.74 11.00 8.36
N ARG A 132 -2.37 10.11 9.12
CA ARG A 132 -1.91 8.74 9.30
C ARG A 132 -2.74 7.80 8.44
N VAL A 133 -2.07 6.84 7.81
CA VAL A 133 -2.67 5.80 6.97
C VAL A 133 -2.32 4.44 7.54
N ASP A 134 -3.31 3.80 8.14
CA ASP A 134 -3.20 2.44 8.70
C ASP A 134 -3.54 1.41 7.63
N PHE A 135 -2.79 0.32 7.62
CA PHE A 135 -3.01 -0.88 6.82
C PHE A 135 -3.25 -2.05 7.76
N LYS A 136 -4.32 -2.81 7.51
CA LYS A 136 -4.66 -4.01 8.26
C LYS A 136 -4.95 -5.16 7.31
N LEU A 137 -4.16 -6.21 7.44
CA LEU A 137 -4.27 -7.51 6.80
C LEU A 137 -4.42 -8.58 7.87
N ALA A 138 -4.84 -9.80 7.51
CA ALA A 138 -4.89 -10.92 8.45
C ALA A 138 -3.49 -11.28 8.97
N SER A 139 -2.47 -11.12 8.11
CA SER A 139 -1.07 -11.37 8.42
C SER A 139 -0.38 -10.29 9.26
N GLY A 140 -0.97 -9.11 9.40
CA GLY A 140 -0.39 -8.04 10.22
C GLY A 140 -0.85 -6.64 9.86
N ASN A 141 -0.36 -5.69 10.65
CA ASN A 141 -0.70 -4.28 10.53
C ASN A 141 0.56 -3.45 10.28
N ALA A 142 0.40 -2.36 9.53
CA ALA A 142 1.43 -1.34 9.35
C ALA A 142 0.77 0.04 9.32
N TYR A 143 1.55 1.10 9.55
CA TYR A 143 1.06 2.46 9.34
C TYR A 143 2.16 3.34 8.76
N PHE A 144 1.72 4.36 8.04
CA PHE A 144 2.57 5.37 7.41
C PHE A 144 1.90 6.74 7.54
N TYR A 145 2.64 7.79 7.23
CA TYR A 145 2.10 9.15 7.23
C TYR A 145 1.95 9.66 5.80
N GLY A 146 0.90 10.43 5.56
CA GLY A 146 0.69 11.16 4.33
C GLY A 146 1.43 12.49 4.33
N GLU A 147 1.96 12.88 3.19
CA GLU A 147 2.54 14.19 2.91
C GLU A 147 1.85 14.84 1.70
N PRO A 148 1.77 16.18 1.64
CA PRO A 148 1.38 16.88 0.42
C PRO A 148 2.35 16.61 -0.72
N ILE A 149 1.83 16.39 -1.92
CA ILE A 149 2.62 16.33 -3.14
C ILE A 149 2.90 17.76 -3.60
N ILE A 150 4.12 18.23 -3.38
CA ILE A 150 4.58 19.54 -3.85
C ILE A 150 5.11 19.36 -5.28
N LYS A 151 4.52 20.08 -6.23
CA LYS A 151 4.96 20.13 -7.62
C LYS A 151 6.01 21.21 -7.84
#